data_AF-A0A1B2JCW0-F1
#
_entry.id   AF-A0A1B2JCW0-F1
#
_cell.length_a   1.000
_cell.length_b   1.000
_cell.length_c   1.000
_cell.angle_alpha   90.00
_cell.angle_beta   90.00
_cell.angle_gamma   90.00
#
_symmetry.space_group_name_H-M   'P 1'
#
loop_
_entity.id
_entity.type
_entity.pdbx_description
1 polymer ?
#
loop_
_entity_poly.entity_id
_entity_poly.type
_entity_poly.pdbx_seq_one_letter_code
_entity_poly.pdbx_strand_id
1 'polypeptide(L)'
;MIMSHKQILISKMSDIVKEFLLSKSSFEHIISRNKFTGLAKKNCRGLNPSVINILYESLRDQKNEDLQAIKASLDQDPRTIDGSSGVDILRDTDVEVNKTISLSALENVVDHLKTVEEGLDQEIDQLQKQCDYQLGEIESMVDQLSDLKYGNIDFLDSIDEVVESLKSVETKIMDCQQR
;
A
#
# COMPACT_ATOMS: atom_id res chain seq x y z
N MET A 1 43.04 7.59 13.26
CA MET A 1 42.56 6.27 12.79
C MET A 1 41.41 6.53 11.84
N ILE A 2 41.69 6.62 10.53
CA ILE A 2 40.68 7.00 9.51
C ILE A 2 39.96 5.71 9.10
N MET A 3 38.69 5.57 9.46
CA MET A 3 37.88 4.46 8.97
C MET A 3 37.79 4.53 7.44
N SER A 4 38.08 3.42 6.76
CA SER A 4 38.00 3.33 5.29
C SER A 4 36.57 3.61 4.81
N HIS A 5 36.43 4.25 3.65
CA HIS A 5 35.14 4.52 2.99
C HIS A 5 34.23 3.27 2.92
N LYS A 6 34.82 2.07 2.77
CA LYS A 6 34.09 0.80 2.80
C LYS A 6 33.44 0.52 4.17
N GLN A 7 34.11 0.82 5.28
CA GLN A 7 33.53 0.61 6.63
C GLN A 7 32.38 1.58 6.91
N ILE A 8 32.47 2.82 6.39
CA ILE A 8 31.39 3.81 6.52
C ILE A 8 30.14 3.34 5.76
N LEU A 9 30.31 2.78 4.56
CA LEU A 9 29.20 2.27 3.76
C LEU A 9 28.53 1.05 4.42
N ILE A 10 29.33 0.12 4.95
CA ILE A 10 28.85 -1.08 5.64
C ILE A 10 28.08 -0.71 6.92
N SER A 11 28.58 0.25 7.70
CA SER A 11 27.88 0.76 8.88
C SER A 11 26.51 1.32 8.52
N LYS A 12 26.43 2.18 7.50
CA LYS A 12 25.17 2.78 7.05
C LYS A 12 24.17 1.73 6.55
N MET A 13 24.62 0.72 5.82
CA MET A 13 23.75 -0.38 5.38
C MET A 13 23.25 -1.21 6.56
N SER A 14 24.10 -1.49 7.55
CA SER A 14 23.69 -2.18 8.78
C SER A 14 22.62 -1.39 9.53
N ASP A 15 22.78 -0.06 9.64
CA ASP A 15 21.82 0.82 10.32
C ASP A 15 20.47 0.84 9.59
N ILE A 16 20.46 0.88 8.26
CA ILE A 16 19.23 0.82 7.45
C ILE A 16 18.52 -0.52 7.62
N VAL A 17 19.27 -1.63 7.59
CA VAL A 17 18.71 -2.97 7.79
C VAL A 17 18.16 -3.13 9.20
N LYS A 18 18.86 -2.62 10.23
CA LYS A 18 18.36 -2.52 11.61
C LYS A 18 17.05 -1.74 11.65
N GLU A 19 17.03 -0.54 11.09
CA GLU A 19 15.86 0.32 11.11
C GLU A 19 14.67 -0.32 10.39
N PHE A 20 14.90 -0.94 9.23
CA PHE A 20 13.86 -1.63 8.46
C PHE A 20 13.30 -2.85 9.19
N LEU A 21 14.17 -3.72 9.72
CA LEU A 21 13.75 -4.93 10.43
C LEU A 21 13.04 -4.61 11.74
N LEU A 22 13.40 -3.50 12.40
CA LEU A 22 12.92 -3.16 13.73
C LEU A 22 11.70 -2.22 13.73
N SER A 23 11.52 -1.40 12.69
CA SER A 23 10.44 -0.39 12.62
C SER A 23 9.04 -0.99 12.43
N LYS A 24 8.91 -2.19 11.85
CA LYS A 24 7.61 -2.88 11.61
C LYS A 24 7.38 -4.12 12.47
N SER A 25 8.28 -4.45 13.37
CA SER A 25 8.27 -5.73 14.08
C SER A 25 7.47 -5.76 15.39
N SER A 26 6.87 -4.64 15.81
CA SER A 26 6.04 -4.65 17.02
C SER A 26 4.78 -5.49 16.81
N PHE A 27 4.47 -6.37 17.77
CA PHE A 27 3.31 -7.25 17.70
C PHE A 27 1.99 -6.48 17.51
N GLU A 28 1.90 -5.30 18.12
CA GLU A 28 0.74 -4.41 18.01
C GLU A 28 0.54 -3.84 16.60
N HIS A 29 1.61 -3.71 15.81
CA HIS A 29 1.53 -3.32 14.40
C HIS A 29 1.01 -4.47 13.52
N ILE A 30 1.38 -5.71 13.85
CA ILE A 30 0.92 -6.92 13.12
C ILE A 30 -0.55 -7.21 13.44
N ILE A 31 -0.93 -7.14 14.72
CA ILE A 31 -2.29 -7.36 15.16
C ILE A 31 -2.60 -6.55 16.42
N SER A 32 -3.56 -5.64 16.30
CA SER A 32 -4.04 -4.89 17.47
C SER A 32 -4.85 -5.80 18.40
N ARG A 33 -4.85 -5.48 19.69
CA ARG A 33 -5.63 -6.21 20.71
C ARG A 33 -7.10 -6.35 20.34
N ASN A 34 -7.68 -5.30 19.75
CA ASN A 34 -9.07 -5.28 19.33
C ASN A 34 -9.33 -6.24 18.17
N LYS A 35 -8.42 -6.29 17.18
CA LYS A 35 -8.50 -7.21 16.04
C LYS A 35 -8.31 -8.66 16.48
N PHE A 36 -7.34 -8.92 17.37
CA PHE A 36 -7.12 -10.25 17.96
C PHE A 36 -8.33 -10.73 18.76
N THR A 37 -8.88 -9.87 19.63
CA THR A 37 -10.05 -10.21 20.45
C THR A 37 -11.28 -10.47 19.58
N GLY A 38 -11.45 -9.70 18.49
CA GLY A 38 -12.51 -9.93 17.51
C GLY A 38 -12.38 -11.29 16.81
N LEU A 39 -11.17 -11.64 16.37
CA LEU A 39 -10.90 -12.94 15.74
C LEU A 39 -11.08 -14.11 16.72
N ALA A 40 -10.59 -13.96 17.95
CA ALA A 40 -10.72 -14.99 18.99
C ALA A 40 -12.18 -15.23 19.37
N LYS A 41 -13.00 -14.17 19.49
CA LYS A 41 -14.45 -14.32 19.75
C LYS A 41 -15.21 -14.94 18.58
N LYS A 42 -14.77 -14.68 17.34
CA LYS A 42 -15.37 -15.23 16.11
C LYS A 42 -15.09 -16.72 15.94
N ASN A 43 -13.85 -17.14 16.20
CA ASN A 43 -13.38 -18.50 15.96
C ASN A 43 -13.51 -19.42 17.18
N CYS A 44 -13.43 -18.87 18.39
CA CYS A 44 -13.52 -19.62 19.64
C CYS A 44 -14.74 -19.15 20.44
N ARG A 45 -15.92 -19.69 20.08
CA ARG A 45 -17.17 -19.42 20.82
C ARG A 45 -17.04 -19.97 22.24
N GLY A 46 -17.12 -19.09 23.24
CA GLY A 46 -17.12 -19.45 24.66
C GLY A 46 -15.81 -19.22 25.41
N LEU A 47 -14.75 -18.71 24.76
CA LEU A 47 -13.53 -18.34 25.48
C LEU A 47 -13.76 -17.09 26.34
N ASN A 48 -13.35 -17.17 27.61
CA ASN A 48 -13.46 -16.06 28.55
C ASN A 48 -12.56 -14.89 28.10
N PRO A 49 -13.04 -13.63 28.10
CA PRO A 49 -12.25 -12.46 27.73
C PRO A 49 -10.89 -12.35 28.43
N SER A 50 -10.79 -12.80 29.68
CA SER A 50 -9.52 -12.79 30.44
C SER A 50 -8.47 -13.71 29.83
N VAL A 51 -8.86 -14.88 29.32
CA VAL A 51 -7.95 -15.85 28.70
C VAL A 51 -7.47 -15.34 27.33
N ILE A 52 -8.35 -14.66 26.58
CA ILE A 52 -7.99 -14.03 25.30
C ILE A 52 -6.95 -12.92 25.54
N ASN A 53 -7.12 -12.12 26.59
CA ASN A 53 -6.14 -11.08 26.95
C ASN A 53 -4.80 -11.69 27.37
N ILE A 54 -4.80 -12.75 28.19
CA ILE A 54 -3.57 -13.44 28.59
C ILE A 54 -2.85 -14.00 27.37
N LEU A 55 -3.58 -14.60 26.43
CA LEU A 55 -3.00 -15.14 25.20
C LEU A 55 -2.40 -14.03 24.32
N TYR A 56 -3.08 -12.89 24.21
CA TYR A 56 -2.57 -11.74 23.48
C TYR A 56 -1.27 -11.20 24.10
N GLU A 57 -1.24 -11.02 25.42
CA GLU A 57 -0.03 -10.54 26.12
C GLU A 57 1.10 -11.57 26.02
N SER A 58 0.82 -12.86 26.18
CA SER A 58 1.83 -13.91 26.06
C SER A 58 2.45 -13.98 24.66
N LEU A 59 1.64 -13.86 23.60
CA LEU A 59 2.14 -13.83 22.22
C LEU A 59 2.90 -12.53 21.93
N ARG A 60 2.47 -11.41 22.50
CA ARG A 60 3.17 -10.13 22.41
C ARG A 60 4.54 -10.20 23.07
N ASP A 61 4.61 -10.76 24.27
CA ASP A 61 5.84 -10.87 25.05
C ASP A 61 6.83 -11.81 24.36
N GLN A 62 6.36 -12.97 23.89
CA GLN A 62 7.18 -13.90 23.10
C GLN A 62 7.73 -13.22 21.84
N LYS A 63 6.88 -12.49 21.12
CA LYS A 63 7.34 -11.77 19.92
C LYS A 63 8.35 -10.68 20.25
N ASN A 64 8.18 -10.01 21.40
CA ASN A 64 9.09 -8.97 21.85
C ASN A 64 10.44 -9.54 22.32
N GLU A 65 10.43 -10.72 22.94
CA GLU A 65 11.62 -11.50 23.28
C GLU A 65 12.41 -11.92 22.03
N ASP A 66 11.73 -12.48 21.02
CA ASP A 66 12.33 -12.81 19.72
C ASP A 66 12.96 -11.56 19.06
N LEU A 67 12.25 -10.43 19.12
CA LEU A 67 12.72 -9.16 18.56
C LEU A 67 13.94 -8.63 19.32
N GLN A 68 13.98 -8.78 20.66
CA GLN A 68 15.16 -8.46 21.45
C GLN A 68 16.34 -9.37 21.13
N ALA A 69 16.11 -10.67 20.93
CA ALA A 69 17.17 -11.61 20.52
C ALA A 69 17.73 -11.27 19.13
N ILE A 70 16.86 -10.88 18.19
CA ILE A 70 17.28 -10.42 16.85
C ILE A 70 18.06 -9.10 16.95
N LYS A 71 17.62 -8.13 17.77
CA LYS A 71 18.36 -6.89 18.04
C LYS A 71 19.75 -7.18 18.59
N ALA A 72 19.84 -8.03 19.61
CA ALA A 72 21.12 -8.40 20.22
C ALA A 72 22.05 -9.11 19.23
N SER A 73 21.48 -9.93 18.33
CA SER A 73 22.24 -10.63 17.28
C SER A 73 22.70 -9.67 16.18
N LEU A 74 21.92 -8.63 15.88
CA LEU A 74 22.25 -7.62 14.87
C LEU A 74 23.20 -6.55 15.41
N ASP A 75 23.27 -6.38 16.73
CA ASP A 75 24.24 -5.54 17.44
C ASP A 75 25.58 -6.25 17.70
N GLN A 76 25.66 -7.57 17.52
CA GLN A 76 26.95 -8.26 17.46
C GLN A 76 27.69 -7.83 16.18
N ASP A 77 28.77 -7.07 16.39
CA ASP A 77 29.68 -6.60 15.35
C ASP A 77 30.22 -7.81 14.56
N PRO A 78 30.16 -7.84 13.22
CA PRO A 78 30.65 -8.97 12.41
C PRO A 78 32.16 -9.25 12.55
N ARG A 79 32.87 -8.52 13.41
CA ARG A 79 34.32 -8.64 13.68
C ARG A 79 34.68 -9.74 14.67
N THR A 80 33.74 -10.36 15.38
CA THR A 80 34.03 -11.45 16.35
C THR A 80 33.92 -12.86 15.76
N ILE A 81 33.74 -13.03 14.46
CA ILE A 81 33.70 -14.35 13.80
C ILE A 81 35.12 -14.90 13.50
N ASP A 82 36.17 -14.23 13.95
CA ASP A 82 37.54 -14.76 13.93
C ASP A 82 38.14 -14.74 15.34
N GLY A 83 38.26 -15.91 15.97
CA GLY A 83 39.23 -16.13 17.04
C GLY A 83 38.73 -16.79 18.32
N SER A 84 38.95 -18.10 18.40
CA SER A 84 39.47 -18.83 19.56
C SER A 84 38.60 -18.96 20.83
N SER A 85 37.96 -20.13 20.99
CA SER A 85 38.16 -20.96 22.19
C SER A 85 37.67 -22.37 21.91
N GLY A 86 38.57 -23.34 22.05
CA GLY A 86 38.32 -24.76 21.80
C GLY A 86 37.28 -25.34 22.77
N VAL A 87 36.19 -25.85 22.20
CA VAL A 87 35.49 -27.04 22.65
C VAL A 87 35.06 -27.76 21.39
N ASP A 88 35.90 -28.69 20.98
CA ASP A 88 35.64 -29.66 19.92
C ASP A 88 34.65 -30.71 20.43
N ILE A 89 33.87 -31.27 19.50
CA ILE A 89 32.84 -32.32 19.67
C ILE A 89 31.45 -31.75 20.04
N LEU A 90 30.75 -31.18 19.04
CA LEU A 90 29.27 -31.18 18.84
C LEU A 90 28.78 -30.11 17.82
N ARG A 91 29.67 -29.35 17.17
CA ARG A 91 29.29 -28.09 16.48
C ARG A 91 29.08 -28.16 14.96
N ASP A 92 29.33 -29.29 14.31
CA ASP A 92 29.15 -29.37 12.85
C ASP A 92 27.67 -29.41 12.42
N THR A 93 26.80 -30.03 13.24
CA THR A 93 25.36 -30.06 12.95
C THR A 93 24.70 -28.69 13.16
N ASP A 94 25.13 -27.91 14.16
CA ASP A 94 24.49 -26.62 14.49
C ASP A 94 24.87 -25.47 13.55
N VAL A 95 26.06 -25.47 12.94
CA VAL A 95 26.47 -24.43 11.97
C VAL A 95 25.76 -24.64 10.63
N GLU A 96 25.56 -25.90 10.22
CA GLU A 96 24.82 -26.23 9.01
C GLU A 96 23.32 -26.01 9.21
N VAL A 97 22.77 -26.37 10.37
CA VAL A 97 21.38 -26.10 10.73
C VAL A 97 21.12 -24.59 10.86
N ASN A 98 21.99 -23.79 11.50
CA ASN A 98 21.80 -22.33 11.56
C ASN A 98 21.93 -21.64 10.19
N LYS A 99 22.83 -22.10 9.31
CA LYS A 99 22.90 -21.61 7.92
C LYS A 99 21.63 -21.96 7.14
N THR A 100 21.10 -23.17 7.34
CA THR A 100 19.88 -23.65 6.67
C THR A 100 18.64 -22.91 7.19
N ILE A 101 18.57 -22.64 8.49
CA ILE A 101 17.52 -21.80 9.11
C ILE A 101 17.62 -20.35 8.62
N SER A 102 18.83 -19.80 8.47
CA SER A 102 19.03 -18.44 7.95
C SER A 102 18.68 -18.33 6.46
N LEU A 103 19.00 -19.35 5.66
CA LEU A 103 18.64 -19.41 4.23
C LEU A 103 17.13 -19.56 4.04
N SER A 104 16.49 -20.48 4.77
CA SER A 104 15.03 -20.65 4.73
C SER A 104 14.27 -19.43 5.27
N ALA A 105 14.80 -18.74 6.29
CA ALA A 105 14.23 -17.47 6.74
C ALA A 105 14.36 -16.37 5.67
N LEU A 106 15.49 -16.32 4.97
CA LEU A 106 15.70 -15.38 3.87
C LEU A 106 14.82 -15.71 2.66
N GLU A 107 14.67 -16.98 2.30
CA GLU A 107 13.77 -17.44 1.24
C GLU A 107 12.32 -17.07 1.57
N ASN A 108 11.88 -17.28 2.82
CA ASN A 108 10.55 -16.86 3.26
C ASN A 108 10.36 -15.34 3.16
N VAL A 109 11.38 -14.54 3.48
CA VAL A 109 11.34 -13.07 3.32
C VAL A 109 11.28 -12.68 1.84
N VAL A 110 12.05 -13.35 0.98
CA VAL A 110 12.02 -13.12 -0.47
C VAL A 110 10.65 -13.47 -1.04
N ASP A 111 10.06 -14.59 -0.63
CA ASP A 111 8.71 -14.98 -1.06
C ASP A 111 7.65 -14.00 -0.55
N HIS A 112 7.76 -13.52 0.69
CA HIS A 112 6.89 -12.46 1.19
C HIS A 112 7.05 -11.16 0.40
N LEU A 113 8.28 -10.77 0.06
CA LEU A 113 8.55 -9.58 -0.74
C LEU A 113 7.96 -9.71 -2.15
N LYS A 114 8.03 -10.89 -2.77
CA LYS A 114 7.36 -11.15 -4.06
C LYS A 114 5.85 -11.07 -3.95
N THR A 115 5.23 -11.66 -2.92
CA THR A 115 3.78 -11.52 -2.71
C THR A 115 3.38 -10.06 -2.50
N VAL A 116 4.19 -9.28 -1.80
CA VAL A 116 3.96 -7.85 -1.61
C VAL A 116 4.13 -7.08 -2.92
N GLU A 117 5.15 -7.38 -3.72
CA GLU A 117 5.37 -6.80 -5.05
C GLU A 117 4.16 -7.05 -5.96
N GLU A 118 3.70 -8.30 -6.06
CA GLU A 118 2.50 -8.67 -6.81
C GLU A 118 1.24 -7.94 -6.30
N GLY A 119 1.14 -7.74 -4.99
CA GLY A 119 0.04 -7.00 -4.38
C GLY A 119 0.06 -5.51 -4.72
N LEU A 120 1.25 -4.89 -4.74
CA LEU A 120 1.43 -3.49 -5.13
C LEU A 120 1.13 -3.27 -6.61
N ASP A 121 1.57 -4.18 -7.48
CA ASP A 121 1.27 -4.11 -8.90
C ASP A 121 -0.25 -4.20 -9.15
N GLN A 122 -0.96 -5.06 -8.42
CA GLN A 122 -2.43 -5.13 -8.50
C GLN A 122 -3.11 -3.85 -8.01
N GLU A 123 -2.59 -3.21 -6.95
CA GLU A 123 -3.11 -1.95 -6.44
C GLU A 123 -2.89 -0.81 -7.44
N ILE A 124 -1.71 -0.76 -8.07
CA ILE A 124 -1.40 0.21 -9.14
C ILE A 124 -2.38 0.02 -10.32
N ASP A 125 -2.59 -1.22 -10.78
CA ASP A 125 -3.53 -1.51 -11.86
C ASP A 125 -4.98 -1.11 -11.51
N GLN A 126 -5.40 -1.31 -10.26
CA GLN A 126 -6.71 -0.87 -9.81
C GLN A 126 -6.84 0.65 -9.78
N LEU A 127 -5.83 1.35 -9.25
CA LEU A 127 -5.81 2.81 -9.22
C LEU A 127 -5.81 3.40 -10.63
N GLN A 128 -5.04 2.83 -11.56
CA GLN A 128 -5.06 3.24 -12.96
C GLN A 128 -6.45 3.09 -13.58
N LYS A 129 -7.11 1.94 -13.38
CA LYS A 129 -8.49 1.73 -13.86
C LYS A 129 -9.49 2.73 -13.26
N GLN A 130 -9.34 3.07 -11.98
CA GLN A 130 -10.18 4.08 -11.33
C GLN A 130 -9.93 5.47 -11.92
N CYS A 131 -8.68 5.84 -12.16
CA CYS A 131 -8.35 7.10 -12.83
C CYS A 131 -8.92 7.16 -14.24
N ASP A 132 -8.76 6.11 -15.05
CA ASP A 132 -9.32 6.04 -16.41
C ASP A 132 -10.85 6.16 -16.40
N TYR A 133 -11.50 5.47 -15.46
CA TYR A 133 -12.95 5.56 -15.27
C TYR A 133 -13.39 6.99 -14.94
N GLN A 134 -12.74 7.62 -13.96
CA GLN A 134 -13.03 9.00 -13.57
C GLN A 134 -12.75 10.00 -14.70
N LEU A 135 -11.67 9.78 -15.47
CA LEU A 135 -11.34 10.62 -16.63
C LEU A 135 -12.45 10.50 -17.69
N GLY A 136 -12.92 9.29 -17.96
CA GLY A 136 -14.03 9.05 -18.89
C GLY A 136 -15.35 9.67 -18.42
N GLU A 137 -15.64 9.67 -17.12
CA GLU A 137 -16.79 10.40 -16.58
C GLU A 137 -16.67 11.91 -16.77
N ILE A 138 -15.46 12.46 -16.58
CA ILE A 138 -15.18 13.88 -16.82
C ILE A 138 -15.32 14.20 -18.31
N GLU A 139 -14.75 13.40 -19.21
CA GLU A 139 -14.90 13.57 -20.66
C GLU A 139 -16.36 13.55 -21.08
N SER A 140 -17.14 12.58 -20.60
CA SER A 140 -18.58 12.52 -20.86
C SER A 140 -19.33 13.75 -20.33
N MET A 141 -18.97 14.25 -19.15
CA MET A 141 -19.55 15.48 -18.60
C MET A 141 -19.16 16.71 -19.42
N VAL A 142 -17.91 16.77 -19.90
CA VAL A 142 -17.43 17.84 -20.78
C VAL A 142 -18.12 17.79 -22.14
N ASP A 143 -18.37 16.61 -22.69
CA ASP A 143 -19.14 16.42 -23.92
C ASP A 143 -20.57 16.90 -23.74
N GLN A 144 -21.25 16.51 -22.65
CA GLN A 144 -22.60 17.00 -22.33
C GLN A 144 -22.65 18.53 -22.16
N LEU A 145 -21.66 19.11 -21.48
CA LEU A 145 -21.56 20.57 -21.33
C LEU A 145 -21.23 21.27 -22.65
N SER A 146 -20.45 20.61 -23.52
CA SER A 146 -20.15 21.10 -24.86
C SER A 146 -21.41 21.05 -25.73
N ASP A 147 -22.18 19.98 -25.67
CA ASP A 147 -23.49 19.87 -26.34
C ASP A 147 -24.48 20.91 -25.81
N LEU A 148 -24.48 21.22 -24.51
CA LEU A 148 -25.30 22.32 -23.97
C LEU A 148 -24.84 23.70 -24.49
N LYS A 149 -23.53 23.91 -24.61
CA LYS A 149 -22.95 25.19 -25.06
C LYS A 149 -23.08 25.39 -26.58
N TYR A 150 -22.88 24.33 -27.35
CA TYR A 150 -22.84 24.34 -28.82
C TYR A 150 -24.15 23.82 -29.44
N GLY A 151 -24.94 23.01 -28.75
CA GLY A 151 -26.33 22.69 -29.14
C GLY A 151 -27.27 23.88 -29.03
N ASN A 152 -26.81 24.99 -28.42
CA ASN A 152 -27.45 26.30 -28.56
C ASN A 152 -27.35 26.86 -30.01
N ILE A 153 -26.56 26.24 -30.90
CA ILE A 153 -26.53 26.57 -32.33
C ILE A 153 -27.86 26.20 -33.00
N ASP A 154 -28.46 25.06 -32.66
CA ASP A 154 -29.79 24.70 -33.17
C ASP A 154 -30.88 25.68 -32.69
N PHE A 155 -30.70 26.26 -31.49
CA PHE A 155 -31.60 27.31 -30.97
C PHE A 155 -31.42 28.65 -31.70
N LEU A 156 -30.19 29.00 -32.08
CA LEU A 156 -29.91 30.20 -32.88
C LEU A 156 -30.50 30.08 -34.29
N ASP A 157 -30.35 28.92 -34.94
CA ASP A 157 -30.97 28.66 -36.25
C ASP A 157 -32.50 28.71 -36.17
N SER A 158 -33.08 28.20 -35.07
CA SER A 158 -34.53 28.29 -34.83
C SER A 158 -34.99 29.73 -34.56
N ILE A 159 -34.19 30.57 -33.89
CA ILE A 159 -34.50 31.99 -33.72
C ILE A 159 -34.50 32.72 -35.06
N ASP A 160 -33.50 32.47 -35.91
CA ASP A 160 -33.41 33.11 -37.22
C ASP A 160 -34.61 32.73 -38.12
N GLU A 161 -35.06 31.48 -38.08
CA GLU A 161 -36.26 31.01 -38.79
C GLU A 161 -37.55 31.71 -38.27
N VAL A 162 -37.66 31.89 -36.95
CA VAL A 162 -38.78 32.63 -36.33
C VAL A 162 -38.74 34.11 -36.70
N VAL A 163 -37.56 34.72 -36.75
CA VAL A 163 -37.37 36.12 -37.16
C VAL A 163 -37.74 36.33 -38.63
N GLU A 164 -37.34 35.42 -39.53
CA GLU A 164 -37.76 35.46 -40.93
C GLU A 164 -39.27 35.33 -41.08
N SER A 165 -39.87 34.39 -40.33
CA SER A 165 -41.31 34.16 -40.34
C SER A 165 -42.08 35.39 -39.86
N LEU A 166 -41.63 36.04 -38.78
CA LEU A 166 -42.23 37.28 -38.26
C LEU A 166 -42.11 38.44 -39.26
N LYS A 167 -40.96 38.62 -39.91
CA LYS A 167 -40.80 39.64 -40.97
C LYS A 167 -41.72 39.39 -42.16
N SER A 168 -41.89 38.14 -42.55
CA SER A 168 -42.81 37.74 -43.61
C SER A 168 -44.26 38.11 -43.26
N VAL A 169 -44.66 37.86 -42.01
CA VAL A 169 -45.99 38.24 -41.50
C VAL A 169 -46.15 39.76 -41.44
N GLU A 170 -45.16 40.49 -40.93
CA GLU A 170 -45.15 41.96 -40.87
C GLU A 170 -45.33 42.57 -42.27
N THR A 171 -44.57 42.08 -43.25
CA THR A 171 -44.66 42.54 -44.64
C THR A 171 -46.07 42.32 -45.21
N LYS A 172 -46.64 41.13 -44.99
CA LYS A 172 -48.02 40.82 -45.42
C LYS A 172 -49.07 41.70 -44.75
N ILE A 173 -48.88 42.08 -43.48
CA ILE A 173 -49.79 42.99 -42.78
C ILE A 173 -49.69 44.40 -43.37
N MET A 174 -48.47 44.89 -43.62
CA MET A 174 -48.27 46.21 -44.24
C MET A 174 -48.88 46.28 -45.64
N ASP A 175 -48.72 45.24 -46.46
CA ASP A 175 -49.31 45.16 -47.80
C ASP A 175 -50.84 45.16 -47.76
N CYS A 176 -51.44 44.55 -46.73
CA CYS A 176 -52.89 44.55 -46.51
C CYS A 176 -53.43 45.90 -46.03
N GLN A 177 -52.61 46.75 -45.40
CA GLN A 177 -53.01 48.07 -44.92
C GLN A 177 -52.90 49.18 -45.97
N GLN A 178 -52.21 48.93 -47.09
CA GLN A 178 -52.08 49.86 -48.23
C GLN A 178 -53.11 49.65 -49.35
N ARG A 179 -53.99 48.66 -49.23
CA ARG A 179 -55.14 48.42 -50.12
C ARG A 179 -56.44 48.92 -49.49
#